data_AF-A0A962Z9D4-F1
#
_entry.id   AF-A0A962Z9D4-F1
#
_cell.length_a   1.000
_cell.length_b   1.000
_cell.length_c   1.000
_cell.angle_alpha   90.00
_cell.angle_beta   90.00
_cell.angle_gamma   90.00
#
_symmetry.space_group_name_H-M   'P 1'
#
loop_
_entity.id
_entity.type
_entity.pdbx_description
1 polymer ?
#
loop_
_entity_poly.entity_id
_entity_poly.type
_entity_poly.pdbx_seq_one_letter_code
_entity_poly.pdbx_strand_id
1 'polypeptide(L)' 'MSARDPRGSILARNAMAYVLAGGRGSRLKELTDIRAKPAVYFGGKTRIIDFALSNAINSGIR' A
#
# COMPACT_ATOMS: atom_id res chain seq x y z
N MET A 1 18.16 19.31 -5.75
CA MET A 1 18.45 17.94 -6.21
C MET A 1 19.02 17.18 -5.02
N SER A 2 18.17 16.56 -4.20
CA SER A 2 18.58 16.00 -2.90
C SER A 2 19.36 14.70 -3.11
N ALA A 3 20.60 14.66 -2.64
CA ALA A 3 21.41 13.44 -2.60
C ALA A 3 20.69 12.41 -1.72
N ARG A 4 20.34 11.24 -2.27
CA ARG A 4 19.74 10.16 -1.48
C ARG A 4 20.75 9.73 -0.41
N ASP A 5 20.36 9.79 0.87
CA ASP A 5 21.17 9.26 1.96
C ASP A 5 21.43 7.75 1.70
N PRO A 6 22.68 7.33 1.49
CA PRO A 6 23.00 5.93 1.22
C PRO A 6 22.56 5.01 2.36
N ARG A 7 22.46 5.50 3.60
CA ARG A 7 22.00 4.73 4.77
C ARG A 7 20.51 4.40 4.71
N GLY A 8 19.68 5.31 4.18
CA GLY A 8 18.25 5.07 3.98
C GLY A 8 17.98 3.90 3.03
N SER A 9 18.85 3.70 2.03
CA SER A 9 18.73 2.58 1.09
C SER A 9 19.02 1.21 1.71
N ILE A 10 19.94 1.14 2.67
CA ILE A 10 20.32 -0.12 3.33
C ILE A 10 19.22 -0.55 4.31
N LEU A 11 18.66 0.40 5.07
CA LEU A 11 17.56 0.12 6.00
C LEU A 11 16.33 -0.42 5.26
N ALA A 12 15.95 0.19 4.13
CA ALA A 12 14.80 -0.25 3.34
C ALA A 12 14.98 -1.66 2.76
N ARG A 13 16.19 -2.03 2.34
CA ARG A 13 16.52 -3.37 1.82
C ARG A 13 16.41 -4.49 2.88
N ASN A 14 16.57 -4.14 4.14
CA ASN A 14 16.47 -5.09 5.27
C ASN A 14 15.13 -5.01 5.99
N ALA A 15 14.20 -4.17 5.51
CA ALA A 15 12.88 -4.00 6.09
C ALA A 15 11.84 -4.90 5.39
N MET A 16 10.83 -5.34 6.13
CA MET A 16 9.68 -6.06 5.59
C MET A 16 8.42 -5.18 5.70
N ALA A 17 7.74 -4.97 4.58
CA ALA A 17 6.42 -4.33 4.59
C ALA A 17 5.33 -5.39 4.88
N TYR A 18 4.67 -5.27 6.03
CA TYR A 18 3.51 -6.11 6.37
C TYR A 18 2.21 -5.31 6.24
N VAL A 19 1.45 -5.53 5.16
CA VAL A 19 0.22 -4.79 4.89
C VAL A 19 -0.98 -5.50 5.53
N LEU A 20 -1.56 -4.90 6.56
CA LEU A 20 -2.80 -5.37 7.19
C LEU A 20 -4.02 -5.08 6.31
N ALA A 21 -4.17 -5.84 5.23
CA ALA A 21 -5.24 -5.69 4.23
C ALA A 21 -6.60 -6.30 4.68
N GLY A 22 -6.83 -6.39 5.99
CA GLY A 22 -8.06 -6.92 6.57
C GLY A 22 -9.12 -5.85 6.82
N GLY A 23 -10.37 -6.28 6.95
CA GLY A 23 -11.49 -5.43 7.37
C GLY A 23 -12.60 -5.35 6.34
N ARG A 24 -13.83 -5.61 6.80
CA ARG A 24 -15.03 -5.59 5.95
C ARG A 24 -15.38 -4.22 5.38
N GLY A 25 -14.89 -3.13 5.97
CA GLY A 25 -15.21 -1.80 5.47
C GLY A 25 -16.70 -1.46 5.57
N SER A 26 -17.40 -1.91 6.63
CA SER A 26 -18.86 -1.77 6.83
C SER A 26 -19.46 -0.37 6.62
N ARG A 27 -18.63 0.68 6.72
CA ARG A 27 -19.01 2.07 6.42
C ARG A 27 -19.15 2.37 4.93
N LEU A 28 -18.60 1.52 4.06
CA LEU A 28 -18.68 1.61 2.60
C LEU A 28 -19.87 0.84 2.01
N LYS A 29 -20.68 0.20 2.88
CA LYS A 29 -21.94 -0.47 2.49
C LYS A 29 -21.71 -1.47 1.35
N GLU A 30 -22.54 -1.41 0.30
CA GLU A 30 -22.62 -2.37 -0.80
C GLU A 30 -21.30 -2.47 -1.59
N LEU A 31 -20.45 -1.44 -1.54
CA LEU A 31 -19.14 -1.44 -2.19
C LEU A 31 -18.19 -2.53 -1.66
N THR A 32 -18.47 -3.06 -0.46
CA THR A 32 -17.66 -4.07 0.22
C THR A 32 -18.36 -5.41 0.44
N ASP A 33 -19.55 -5.62 -0.15
CA ASP A 33 -20.32 -6.85 0.05
C ASP A 33 -19.60 -8.08 -0.52
N ILE A 34 -18.97 -7.93 -1.68
CA ILE A 34 -18.28 -9.02 -2.41
C ILE A 34 -16.76 -8.86 -2.45
N ARG A 35 -16.22 -7.82 -1.81
CA ARG A 35 -14.77 -7.53 -1.83
C ARG A 35 -14.33 -6.87 -0.53
N ALA A 36 -13.12 -7.19 -0.09
CA ALA A 36 -12.52 -6.50 1.04
C ALA A 36 -12.29 -5.02 0.70
N LYS A 37 -12.31 -4.14 1.72
CA LYS A 37 -12.04 -2.70 1.56
C LYS A 37 -10.79 -2.40 0.72
N PRO A 38 -9.64 -3.07 0.88
CA PRO A 38 -8.44 -2.76 0.09
C PRO A 38 -8.58 -3.09 -1.40
N ALA A 39 -9.52 -3.96 -1.77
CA ALA A 39 -9.80 -4.34 -3.16
C ALA A 39 -10.79 -3.39 -3.86
N VAL A 40 -11.33 -2.39 -3.17
CA VAL A 40 -12.20 -1.37 -3.75
C VAL A 40 -11.41 -0.52 -4.76
N TYR A 41 -11.99 -0.30 -5.93
CA TYR A 41 -11.43 0.55 -6.98
C TYR A 41 -11.37 2.02 -6.53
N PHE A 42 -10.30 2.70 -6.91
CA PHE A 42 -10.07 4.11 -6.64
C PHE A 42 -9.33 4.73 -7.84
N GLY A 43 -9.63 5.98 -8.20
CA GLY A 43 -8.91 6.67 -9.28
C GLY A 43 -9.01 6.00 -10.66
N GLY A 44 -10.09 5.25 -10.94
CA GLY A 44 -10.39 4.66 -12.25
C GLY A 44 -9.73 3.30 -12.52
N LYS A 45 -8.40 3.18 -12.36
CA LYS A 45 -7.66 1.94 -12.72
C LYS A 45 -6.98 1.25 -11.54
N THR A 46 -6.91 1.88 -10.37
CA THR A 46 -6.21 1.31 -9.21
C THR A 46 -7.19 0.87 -8.13
N ARG A 47 -6.66 0.19 -7.12
CA ARG A 47 -7.35 -0.20 -5.88
C ARG A 47 -6.71 0.48 -4.69
N ILE A 48 -7.42 0.55 -3.58
CA ILE A 48 -6.91 1.17 -2.34
C ILE A 48 -5.57 0.55 -1.89
N ILE A 49 -5.41 -0.77 -2.01
CA ILE A 49 -4.18 -1.47 -1.61
C ILE A 49 -2.94 -1.01 -2.41
N ASP A 50 -3.13 -0.55 -3.65
CA ASP A 50 -2.02 -0.20 -4.54
C ASP A 50 -1.21 0.96 -3.99
N PHE A 51 -1.83 1.86 -3.21
CA PHE A 51 -1.14 2.98 -2.57
C PHE A 51 -0.14 2.50 -1.51
N ALA A 52 -0.54 1.55 -0.67
CA ALA A 52 0.35 1.01 0.38
C ALA A 52 1.53 0.25 -0.25
N LEU A 53 1.26 -0.56 -1.27
CA LEU A 53 2.29 -1.33 -1.99
C LEU A 53 3.23 -0.41 -2.79
N SER A 54 2.69 0.58 -3.48
CA SER A 54 3.50 1.57 -4.22
C SER A 54 4.39 2.37 -3.28
N ASN A 55 3.89 2.73 -2.10
CA ASN A 55 4.71 3.41 -1.08
C ASN A 55 5.87 2.53 -0.60
N ALA A 56 5.64 1.24 -0.34
CA ALA A 56 6.70 0.31 0.05
C ALA A 56 7.78 0.22 -1.04
N ILE A 57 7.37 -0.01 -2.29
CA ILE A 57 8.27 -0.13 -3.43
C ILE A 57 9.06 1.17 -3.67
N ASN A 58 8.39 2.33 -3.65
CA ASN A 58 9.02 3.63 -3.86
C ASN A 58 9.95 4.02 -2.70
N SER A 59 9.74 3.45 -1.52
CA SER A 59 10.63 3.59 -0.36
C SER A 59 11.80 2.59 -0.37
N GLY A 60 11.87 1.69 -1.34
CA GLY A 60 12.94 0.70 -1.48
C GLY A 60 12.74 -0.57 -0.65
N ILE A 61 11.53 -0.78 -0.09
CA ILE A 61 11.14 -2.00 0.63
C ILE A 61 10.63 -3.00 -0.42
N ARG A 62 11.38 -4.08 -0.65
CA ARG A 62 11.11 -5.10 -1.67
C ARG A 62 11.27 -6.50 -1.11
#